data_AF-A0A2E5M0N8-F1
#
_entry.id   AF-A0A2E5M0N8-F1
#
_cell.length_a   1.000
_cell.length_b   1.000
_cell.length_c   1.000
_cell.angle_alpha   90.00
_cell.angle_beta   90.00
_cell.angle_gamma   90.00
#
_symmetry.space_group_name_H-M   'P 1'
#
loop_
_entity.id
_entity.type
_entity.pdbx_description
1 polymer ?
#
loop_
_entity_poly.entity_id
_entity_poly.type
_entity_poly.pdbx_seq_one_letter_code
_entity_poly.pdbx_strand_id
1 'polypeptide(L)' 'MPTPNQENFKYYKKAESKALGILAEMKAATPKKMDIELALLVAIFELHKDEMPAEAISKIVLGHLETVEPYYT' A
#
# COMPACT_ATOMS: atom_id res chain seq x y z
N MET A 1 -18.38 -1.58 -23.45
CA MET A 1 -16.92 -1.43 -23.26
C MET A 1 -16.69 -0.91 -21.86
N PRO A 2 -15.77 -1.50 -21.08
CA PRO A 2 -15.43 -0.94 -19.78
C PRO A 2 -14.80 0.44 -19.97
N THR A 3 -15.17 1.40 -19.12
CA THR A 3 -14.52 2.71 -19.12
C THR A 3 -13.08 2.57 -18.58
N PRO A 4 -12.14 3.46 -18.92
CA PRO A 4 -10.78 3.44 -18.36
C PRO A 4 -10.77 3.34 -16.82
N ASN A 5 -11.76 3.93 -16.16
CA ASN A 5 -11.94 3.85 -14.71
C ASN A 5 -12.30 2.43 -14.23
N GLN A 6 -13.10 1.67 -14.97
CA GLN A 6 -13.47 0.29 -14.63
C GLN A 6 -12.28 -0.66 -14.78
N GLU A 7 -11.43 -0.44 -15.79
CA GLU A 7 -10.19 -1.22 -15.97
C GLU A 7 -9.17 -0.89 -14.87
N ASN A 8 -8.97 0.39 -14.56
CA ASN A 8 -8.09 0.83 -13.47
C ASN A 8 -8.51 0.24 -12.11
N PHE A 9 -9.82 0.20 -11.83
CA PHE A 9 -10.32 -0.43 -10.60
C PHE A 9 -10.06 -1.95 -10.56
N LYS A 10 -10.15 -2.65 -11.70
CA LYS A 10 -9.80 -4.07 -11.76
C LYS A 10 -8.31 -4.31 -11.46
N TYR A 11 -7.43 -3.46 -11.97
CA TYR A 11 -6.01 -3.51 -11.65
C TYR A 11 -5.75 -3.23 -10.17
N TYR A 12 -6.43 -2.22 -9.61
CA TYR A 12 -6.38 -1.93 -8.17
C TYR A 12 -6.78 -3.15 -7.34
N LYS A 13 -7.93 -3.79 -7.61
CA LYS A 13 -8.40 -4.96 -6.84
C LYS A 13 -7.45 -6.16 -6.95
N LYS A 14 -6.78 -6.32 -8.09
CA LYS A 14 -5.75 -7.35 -8.26
C LYS A 14 -4.51 -7.06 -7.42
N ALA A 15 -4.06 -5.81 -7.39
CA ALA A 15 -2.94 -5.37 -6.55
C ALA A 15 -3.27 -5.52 -5.06
N GLU A 16 -4.46 -5.09 -4.64
CA GLU A 16 -4.96 -5.22 -3.27
C GLU A 16 -4.99 -6.69 -2.81
N SER A 17 -5.54 -7.58 -3.64
CA SER A 17 -5.59 -9.02 -3.32
C SER A 17 -4.19 -9.62 -3.12
N LYS A 18 -3.21 -9.19 -3.94
CA LYS A 18 -1.82 -9.62 -3.80
C LYS A 18 -1.19 -9.07 -2.52
N ALA A 19 -1.44 -7.80 -2.19
CA ALA A 19 -0.93 -7.17 -0.98
C ALA A 19 -1.45 -7.87 0.29
N LEU A 20 -2.74 -8.24 0.31
CA LEU A 20 -3.34 -9.02 1.40
C LEU A 20 -2.72 -10.41 1.55
N GLY A 21 -2.37 -11.06 0.44
CA GLY A 21 -1.64 -12.34 0.46
C GLY A 21 -0.26 -12.22 1.10
N ILE A 22 0.53 -11.23 0.67
CA ILE A 22 1.85 -10.95 1.25
C ILE A 22 1.73 -10.64 2.75
N LEU A 23 0.74 -9.84 3.15
CA LEU A 23 0.50 -9.53 4.56
C LEU A 23 0.21 -10.80 5.38
N ALA A 24 -0.57 -11.74 4.84
CA ALA A 24 -0.86 -13.01 5.50
C ALA A 24 0.41 -13.88 5.65
N GLU A 25 1.24 -13.96 4.60
CA GLU A 25 2.52 -14.66 4.62
C GLU A 25 3.47 -14.05 5.66
N MET A 26 3.58 -12.72 5.71
CA MET A 26 4.40 -12.01 6.68
C MET A 26 3.95 -12.24 8.12
N LYS A 27 2.63 -12.23 8.37
CA LYS A 27 2.06 -12.57 9.69
C LYS A 27 2.38 -14.00 10.12
N ALA A 28 2.47 -14.92 9.17
CA ALA A 28 2.86 -16.31 9.44
C ALA A 28 4.37 -16.45 9.71
N ALA A 29 5.20 -15.63 9.05
CA ALA A 29 6.65 -15.68 9.18
C ALA A 29 7.18 -14.93 10.43
N THR A 30 6.54 -13.82 10.83
CA THR A 30 6.91 -13.06 12.05
C THR A 30 5.67 -12.61 12.82
N PRO A 31 5.59 -12.84 14.14
CA PRO A 31 4.51 -12.31 14.97
C PRO A 31 4.72 -10.82 15.32
N LYS A 32 5.86 -10.22 14.97
CA LYS A 32 6.18 -8.83 15.31
C LYS A 32 5.53 -7.88 14.31
N LYS A 33 4.47 -7.20 14.73
CA LYS A 33 3.75 -6.20 13.92
C LYS A 33 4.68 -5.10 13.37
N MET A 34 5.66 -4.67 14.17
CA MET A 34 6.65 -3.66 13.77
C MET A 34 7.45 -4.06 12.50
N ASP A 35 7.82 -5.33 12.35
CA ASP A 35 8.59 -5.79 11.19
C ASP A 35 7.73 -5.73 9.91
N ILE A 36 6.43 -5.99 10.06
CA ILE A 36 5.44 -5.90 8.98
C ILE A 36 5.21 -4.44 8.58
N GLU A 37 5.05 -3.55 9.55
CA GLU A 37 4.90 -2.10 9.35
C GLU A 37 6.13 -1.51 8.63
N LEU A 38 7.34 -1.89 9.06
CA LEU A 38 8.57 -1.43 8.43
C LEU A 38 8.70 -1.93 6.98
N ALA A 39 8.36 -3.19 6.70
CA ALA A 39 8.41 -3.72 5.34
C ALA A 39 7.43 -3.01 4.40
N LEU A 40 6.24 -2.66 4.88
CA LEU A 40 5.25 -1.89 4.12
C LEU A 40 5.79 -0.49 3.80
N LEU A 41 6.39 0.20 4.78
CA LEU A 41 7.02 1.50 4.55
C LEU A 41 8.14 1.40 3.50
N VAL A 42 9.05 0.42 3.64
CA VAL A 42 10.13 0.20 2.67
C VAL A 42 9.59 -0.08 1.27
N ALA A 43 8.55 -0.90 1.13
CA ALA A 43 7.94 -1.19 -0.16
C ALA A 43 7.37 0.07 -0.85
N ILE A 44 6.81 1.00 -0.08
CA ILE A 44 6.30 2.27 -0.61
C ILE A 44 7.44 3.19 -1.05
N PHE A 45 8.52 3.27 -0.25
CA PHE A 45 9.71 4.03 -0.63
C PHE A 45 10.35 3.46 -1.90
N GLU A 46 10.51 2.14 -1.99
CA GLU A 46 11.05 1.45 -3.16
C GLU A 46 10.23 1.68 -4.43
N LEU A 47 8.90 1.79 -4.31
CA LEU A 47 8.02 2.08 -5.45
C LEU A 47 8.28 3.47 -6.05
N HIS A 48 8.69 4.45 -5.25
CA HIS A 48 8.80 5.85 -5.67
C HIS A 48 10.24 6.40 -5.62
N LYS A 49 11.23 5.59 -5.25
CA LYS A 49 12.61 6.04 -4.93
C LYS A 49 13.32 6.76 -6.07
N ASP A 50 12.95 6.47 -7.31
CA ASP A 50 13.56 7.05 -8.52
C ASP A 50 12.73 8.19 -9.10
N GLU A 51 11.54 8.45 -8.53
CA GLU A 51 10.59 9.45 -9.03
C GLU A 51 10.48 10.65 -8.08
N MET A 52 10.65 10.45 -6.77
CA MET A 52 10.38 11.47 -5.76
C MET A 52 11.34 11.38 -4.56
N PRO A 53 11.68 12.52 -3.90
CA PRO A 53 12.40 12.49 -2.64
C PRO A 53 11.57 11.89 -1.52
N ALA A 54 12.24 11.28 -0.53
CA ALA A 54 11.61 10.59 0.60
C ALA A 54 10.54 11.43 1.33
N GLU A 55 10.77 12.73 1.51
CA GLU A 55 9.81 13.63 2.15
C GLU A 55 8.49 13.75 1.36
N ALA A 56 8.56 13.76 0.03
CA ALA A 56 7.37 13.85 -0.81
C ALA A 56 6.56 12.55 -0.78
N ILE A 57 7.24 11.40 -0.78
CA ILE A 57 6.61 10.08 -0.64
C ILE A 57 5.88 9.98 0.71
N SER A 58 6.52 10.42 1.79
CA SER A 58 5.91 10.45 3.14
C SER A 58 4.59 11.25 3.16
N LYS A 59 4.57 12.43 2.51
CA LYS A 59 3.35 13.26 2.41
C LYS A 59 2.23 12.57 1.64
N ILE A 60 2.54 11.83 0.57
CA ILE A 60 1.55 11.06 -0.20
C ILE A 60 0.92 9.97 0.67
N VAL A 61 1.75 9.22 1.40
CA VAL A 61 1.28 8.15 2.30
C VAL A 61 0.36 8.71 3.38
N LEU A 62 0.77 9.80 4.04
CA LEU A 62 -0.04 10.46 5.06
C LEU A 62 -1.38 10.93 4.50
N GLY A 63 -1.40 11.60 3.34
CA GLY A 63 -2.64 12.05 2.72
C GLY A 63 -3.59 10.91 2.33
N HIS A 64 -3.04 9.77 1.88
CA HIS A 64 -3.85 8.57 1.65
C HIS A 64 -4.41 8.00 2.96
N LEU A 65 -3.61 7.96 4.03
CA LEU A 65 -4.02 7.49 5.35
C LEU A 65 -5.17 8.35 5.90
N GLU A 66 -5.04 9.68 5.87
CA GLU A 66 -6.07 10.64 6.28
C GLU A 66 -7.37 10.45 5.48
N THR A 67 -7.26 10.12 4.19
CA THR A 67 -8.43 9.86 3.34
C THR A 67 -9.16 8.58 3.75
N VAL A 68 -8.43 7.53 4.15
CA VAL A 68 -9.04 6.24 4.50
C VAL A 68 -9.43 6.11 5.97
N GLU A 69 -8.80 6.86 6.87
CA GLU A 69 -9.03 6.81 8.32
C GLU A 69 -10.52 6.89 8.70
N PRO A 70 -11.35 7.79 8.14
CA PRO A 70 -12.78 7.87 8.48
C PRO A 70 -13.60 6.62 8.12
N TYR A 71 -13.08 5.73 7.28
CA TYR A 71 -13.75 4.52 6.82
C TYR A 71 -13.37 3.27 7.65
N TYR A 72 -12.44 3.39 8.60
CA TYR A 72 -12.09 2.34 9.54
C TYR A 72 -12.79 2.57 10.88
N THR A 73 -13.60 1.59 11.32
CA THR A 73 -14.22 1.47 12.65
C THR A 73 -13.69 0.26 13.38
#